data_AF-A0A2D6T425-F1
#
_entry.id   AF-A0A2D6T425-F1
#
_cell.length_a   1.000
_cell.length_b   1.000
_cell.length_c   1.000
_cell.angle_alpha   90.00
_cell.angle_beta   90.00
_cell.angle_gamma   90.00
#
_symmetry.space_group_name_H-M   'P 1'
#
loop_
_entity.id
_entity.type
_entity.pdbx_description
1 polymer ?
#
loop_
_entity_poly.entity_id
_entity_poly.type
_entity_poly.pdbx_seq_one_letter_code
_entity_poly.pdbx_strand_id
1 'polypeptide(L)'
;MDEDELTLSLRKRLEEIEAERGGLVALPDVAEIVESLMRTMDGDITGFDVRVQEELRQLVSFIEEVKAEIVGVQPEEISQHHIPVASDELDAVVRATEEATGVILDAAEELDNLADSMEGAAAIKLQEITTKIYEASNFQDITGQRITKVVKALGQIESTVIAMLKAVGHDVEASVLSQPREIRSDEDLMNGPQLPEQAVTQDDIDALFD
;
A
#
# COMPACT_ATOMS: atom_id res chain seq x y z
N MET A 1 -17.14 -23.36 -34.85
CA MET A 1 -17.93 -24.47 -35.44
C MET A 1 -16.98 -25.66 -35.55
N ASP A 2 -17.35 -26.87 -35.14
CA ASP A 2 -16.41 -28.01 -35.11
C ASP A 2 -15.94 -28.38 -36.52
N GLU A 3 -14.63 -28.60 -36.68
CA GLU A 3 -13.96 -28.96 -37.94
C GLU A 3 -14.65 -30.15 -38.66
N ASP A 4 -15.26 -31.03 -37.87
CA ASP A 4 -16.01 -32.20 -38.33
C ASP A 4 -17.31 -31.84 -39.07
N GLU A 5 -18.02 -30.79 -38.66
CA GLU A 5 -19.30 -30.38 -39.26
C GLU A 5 -19.09 -29.75 -40.65
N LEU A 6 -18.04 -28.94 -40.78
CA LEU A 6 -17.64 -28.34 -42.06
C LEU A 6 -17.18 -29.42 -43.05
N THR A 7 -16.39 -30.38 -42.57
CA THR A 7 -15.89 -31.51 -43.38
C THR A 7 -17.04 -32.40 -43.86
N LEU A 8 -18.03 -32.65 -43.01
CA LEU A 8 -19.22 -33.43 -43.34
C LEU A 8 -20.10 -32.72 -44.38
N SER A 9 -20.30 -31.40 -44.22
CA SER A 9 -21.04 -30.56 -45.17
C SER A 9 -20.38 -30.53 -46.55
N LEU A 10 -19.05 -30.42 -46.60
CA LEU A 10 -18.31 -30.42 -47.86
C LEU A 10 -18.39 -31.74 -48.60
N ARG A 11 -18.23 -32.85 -47.88
CA ARG A 11 -18.30 -34.20 -48.45
C ARG A 11 -19.66 -34.48 -49.06
N LYS A 12 -20.73 -34.14 -48.35
CA LYS A 12 -22.10 -34.30 -48.84
C LYS A 12 -22.33 -33.52 -50.15
N ARG A 13 -21.81 -32.30 -50.24
CA ARG A 13 -21.97 -31.43 -51.41
C ARG A 13 -21.14 -31.91 -52.61
N LEU A 14 -19.96 -32.49 -52.37
CA LEU A 14 -19.15 -33.14 -53.40
C LEU A 14 -19.80 -34.44 -53.91
N GLU A 15 -20.39 -35.24 -53.01
CA GLU A 15 -21.13 -36.46 -53.37
C GLU A 15 -22.38 -36.15 -54.21
N GLU A 16 -23.10 -35.07 -53.91
CA GLU A 16 -24.25 -34.60 -54.70
C GLU A 16 -23.85 -34.19 -56.13
N ILE A 17 -22.73 -33.48 -56.28
CA ILE A 17 -22.19 -33.07 -57.59
C ILE A 17 -21.68 -34.28 -58.38
N GLU A 18 -21.04 -35.23 -57.71
CA GLU A 18 -20.56 -36.47 -58.31
C GLU A 18 -21.73 -37.33 -58.82
N ALA A 19 -22.82 -37.41 -58.04
CA ALA A 19 -24.03 -38.15 -58.40
C ALA A 19 -24.79 -37.54 -59.60
N GLU A 20 -24.82 -36.22 -59.72
CA GLU A 20 -25.51 -35.54 -60.83
C GLU A 20 -24.71 -35.54 -62.13
N ARG A 21 -23.37 -35.55 -62.07
CA ARG A 21 -22.50 -35.29 -63.24
C ARG A 21 -21.45 -36.36 -63.54
N GLY A 22 -21.50 -37.50 -62.84
CA GLY A 22 -20.68 -38.67 -63.15
C GLY A 22 -19.18 -38.45 -63.01
N GLY A 23 -18.76 -37.60 -62.06
CA GLY A 23 -17.35 -37.33 -61.76
C GLY A 23 -16.66 -36.25 -62.61
N LEU A 24 -17.37 -35.61 -63.56
CA LEU A 24 -16.85 -34.45 -64.30
C LEU A 24 -17.41 -33.16 -63.69
N VAL A 25 -16.61 -32.50 -62.85
CA VAL A 25 -16.97 -31.21 -62.24
C VAL A 25 -16.57 -30.07 -63.17
N ALA A 26 -17.51 -29.16 -63.49
CA ALA A 26 -17.17 -28.00 -64.29
C ALA A 26 -16.43 -26.95 -63.44
N LEU A 27 -15.45 -26.27 -64.03
CA LEU A 27 -14.65 -25.25 -63.33
C LEU A 27 -15.48 -24.17 -62.60
N PRO A 28 -16.65 -23.72 -63.12
CA PRO A 28 -17.53 -22.79 -62.39
C PRO A 28 -18.11 -23.37 -61.10
N ASP A 29 -18.43 -24.67 -61.07
CA ASP A 29 -19.00 -25.33 -59.89
C ASP A 29 -17.93 -25.45 -58.78
N VAL A 30 -16.66 -25.69 -59.16
CA VAL A 30 -15.52 -25.67 -58.22
C VAL A 30 -15.33 -24.26 -57.64
N ALA A 31 -15.45 -23.22 -58.47
CA ALA A 31 -15.31 -21.83 -58.03
C ALA A 31 -16.38 -21.47 -56.98
N GLU A 32 -17.62 -21.91 -57.17
CA GLU A 32 -18.73 -21.66 -56.22
C GLU A 32 -18.49 -22.33 -54.85
N ILE A 33 -17.99 -23.58 -54.84
CA ILE A 33 -17.67 -24.30 -53.60
C ILE A 33 -16.54 -23.59 -52.85
N VAL A 34 -15.48 -23.20 -53.56
CA VAL A 34 -14.34 -22.48 -52.99
C VAL A 34 -14.78 -21.12 -52.45
N GLU A 35 -15.64 -20.39 -53.16
CA GLU A 35 -16.19 -19.12 -52.71
C GLU A 35 -17.05 -19.28 -51.45
N SER A 36 -17.90 -20.32 -51.39
CA SER A 36 -18.71 -20.62 -50.20
C SER A 36 -17.84 -21.01 -48.99
N LEU A 37 -16.75 -21.75 -49.20
CA LEU A 37 -15.78 -22.10 -48.16
C LEU A 37 -15.03 -20.87 -47.65
N MET A 38 -14.52 -20.05 -48.57
CA MET A 38 -13.81 -18.82 -48.23
C MET A 38 -14.71 -17.87 -47.44
N ARG A 39 -15.99 -17.73 -47.83
CA ARG A 39 -16.94 -16.88 -47.11
C ARG A 39 -17.25 -17.37 -45.69
N THR A 40 -17.25 -18.69 -45.49
CA THR A 40 -17.48 -19.29 -44.16
C THR A 40 -16.27 -19.13 -43.25
N MET A 41 -15.06 -19.35 -43.79
CA MET A 41 -13.80 -19.19 -43.06
C MET A 41 -13.48 -17.72 -42.74
N ASP A 42 -13.74 -16.80 -43.68
CA ASP A 42 -13.58 -15.35 -43.48
C ASP A 42 -14.56 -14.82 -42.41
N GLY A 43 -15.77 -15.37 -42.34
CA GLY A 43 -16.76 -15.04 -41.30
C GLY A 43 -16.39 -15.53 -39.89
N ASP A 44 -15.78 -16.71 -39.75
CA ASP A 44 -15.39 -17.27 -38.44
C ASP A 44 -14.13 -16.59 -37.88
N ILE A 45 -13.17 -16.23 -38.75
CA ILE A 45 -11.97 -15.47 -38.36
C ILE A 45 -12.34 -14.06 -37.91
N THR A 46 -13.19 -13.37 -38.69
CA THR A 46 -13.66 -12.02 -38.33
C THR A 46 -14.50 -12.04 -37.04
N GLY A 47 -15.30 -13.07 -36.80
CA GLY A 47 -16.06 -13.24 -35.55
C GLY A 47 -15.20 -13.50 -34.31
N PHE A 48 -14.12 -14.28 -34.46
CA PHE A 48 -13.13 -14.51 -33.40
C PHE A 48 -12.37 -13.22 -33.06
N ASP A 49 -11.90 -12.50 -34.07
CA ASP A 49 -11.18 -11.24 -33.89
C ASP A 49 -12.04 -10.18 -33.18
N VAL A 50 -13.33 -10.07 -33.52
CA VAL A 50 -14.27 -9.16 -32.86
C VAL A 50 -14.46 -9.54 -31.38
N ARG A 51 -14.54 -10.83 -31.06
CA ARG A 51 -14.71 -11.30 -29.68
C ARG A 51 -13.47 -11.01 -28.83
N VAL A 52 -12.28 -11.29 -29.37
CA VAL A 52 -11.01 -10.98 -28.69
C VAL A 52 -10.84 -9.46 -28.52
N GLN A 53 -11.23 -8.65 -29.51
CA GLN A 53 -11.22 -7.20 -29.39
C GLN A 53 -12.18 -6.69 -28.31
N GLU A 54 -13.36 -7.30 -28.17
CA GLU A 54 -14.33 -6.93 -27.15
C GLU A 54 -13.84 -7.31 -25.74
N GLU A 55 -13.29 -8.52 -25.57
CA GLU A 55 -12.67 -8.95 -24.32
C GLU A 55 -11.47 -8.06 -23.94
N LEU A 56 -10.63 -7.68 -24.91
CA LEU A 56 -9.52 -6.77 -24.69
C LEU A 56 -10.00 -5.37 -24.28
N ARG A 57 -11.07 -4.85 -24.91
CA ARG A 57 -11.68 -3.57 -24.51
C ARG A 57 -12.23 -3.59 -23.09
N GLN A 58 -12.90 -4.68 -22.70
CA GLN A 58 -13.40 -4.86 -21.35
C GLN A 58 -12.24 -4.90 -20.33
N LEU A 59 -11.16 -5.59 -20.66
CA LEU A 59 -9.96 -5.62 -19.82
C LEU A 59 -9.31 -4.23 -19.70
N VAL A 60 -9.21 -3.48 -20.79
CA VAL A 60 -8.67 -2.11 -20.77
C VAL A 60 -9.55 -1.19 -19.92
N SER A 61 -10.88 -1.24 -20.10
CA SER A 61 -11.82 -0.46 -19.29
C SER A 61 -11.71 -0.79 -17.80
N PHE A 62 -11.54 -2.07 -17.46
CA PHE A 62 -11.34 -2.50 -16.08
C PHE A 62 -10.01 -1.98 -15.50
N ILE A 63 -8.93 -2.01 -16.29
CA ILE A 63 -7.63 -1.45 -15.87
C ILE A 63 -7.74 0.07 -15.64
N GLU A 64 -8.47 0.79 -16.49
CA GLU A 64 -8.70 2.23 -16.32
C GLU A 64 -9.52 2.56 -15.07
N GLU A 65 -10.54 1.77 -14.76
CA GLU A 65 -11.35 1.90 -13.54
C GLU A 65 -10.50 1.65 -12.28
N VAL A 66 -9.74 0.55 -12.25
CA VAL A 66 -8.82 0.24 -11.14
C VAL A 66 -7.74 1.31 -11.00
N LYS A 67 -7.22 1.85 -12.11
CA LYS A 67 -6.27 2.96 -12.08
C LYS A 67 -6.87 4.22 -11.45
N ALA A 68 -8.12 4.54 -11.78
CA ALA A 68 -8.82 5.69 -11.18
C ALA A 68 -9.07 5.47 -9.68
N GLU A 69 -9.43 4.26 -9.26
CA GLU A 69 -9.59 3.92 -7.84
C GLU A 69 -8.28 4.03 -7.07
N ILE A 70 -7.17 3.52 -7.62
CA ILE A 70 -5.84 3.59 -6.99
C ILE A 70 -5.40 5.05 -6.82
N VAL A 71 -5.62 5.90 -7.83
CA VAL A 71 -5.34 7.34 -7.71
C VAL A 71 -6.24 8.00 -6.66
N GLY A 72 -7.49 7.55 -6.53
CA GLY A 72 -8.44 8.03 -5.52
C GLY A 72 -8.05 7.75 -4.07
N VAL A 73 -7.19 6.75 -3.83
CA VAL A 73 -6.61 6.45 -2.51
C VAL A 73 -5.56 7.50 -2.09
N GLN A 74 -5.18 8.41 -2.99
CA GLN A 74 -4.11 9.40 -2.79
C GLN A 74 -2.81 8.76 -2.28
N PRO A 75 -2.31 7.71 -2.97
CA PRO A 75 -1.12 6.98 -2.56
C PRO A 75 0.12 7.88 -2.41
N GLU A 76 0.25 8.96 -3.19
CA GLU A 76 1.30 9.96 -3.00
C GLU A 76 1.20 10.68 -1.64
N GLU A 77 0.00 11.06 -1.20
CA GLU A 77 -0.21 11.72 0.09
C GLU A 77 0.14 10.77 1.25
N ILE A 78 -0.23 9.50 1.12
CA ILE A 78 0.09 8.46 2.11
C ILE A 78 1.60 8.24 2.22
N SER A 79 2.30 8.07 1.08
CA SER A 79 3.73 7.79 1.08
C SER A 79 4.57 9.02 1.44
N GLN A 80 4.17 10.22 1.00
CA GLN A 80 4.98 11.43 1.16
C GLN A 80 4.70 12.19 2.45
N HIS A 81 3.52 12.03 3.04
CA HIS A 81 3.10 12.82 4.20
C HIS A 81 2.70 11.94 5.37
N HIS A 82 1.65 11.14 5.23
CA HIS A 82 1.05 10.47 6.39
C HIS A 82 1.98 9.44 7.05
N ILE A 83 2.66 8.60 6.26
CA ILE A 83 3.57 7.60 6.82
C ILE A 83 4.83 8.23 7.42
N PRO A 84 5.56 9.13 6.73
CA PRO A 84 6.73 9.79 7.31
C PRO A 84 6.40 10.55 8.60
N VAL A 85 5.35 11.36 8.60
CA VAL A 85 4.94 12.14 9.79
C VAL A 85 4.58 11.21 10.95
N ALA A 86 3.77 10.18 10.71
CA ALA A 86 3.43 9.22 11.76
C ALA A 86 4.66 8.46 12.29
N SER A 87 5.64 8.17 11.44
CA SER A 87 6.90 7.55 11.87
C SER A 87 7.71 8.50 12.76
N ASP A 88 7.86 9.76 12.36
CA ASP A 88 8.61 10.77 13.10
C ASP A 88 7.97 11.08 14.45
N GLU A 89 6.63 11.17 14.50
CA GLU A 89 5.86 11.31 15.74
C GLU A 89 6.05 10.12 16.67
N LEU A 90 5.98 8.88 16.15
CA LEU A 90 6.20 7.67 16.95
C LEU A 90 7.63 7.60 17.50
N ASP A 91 8.63 8.01 16.73
CA ASP A 91 10.01 8.11 17.20
C ASP A 91 10.18 9.19 18.27
N ALA A 92 9.48 10.33 18.13
CA ALA A 92 9.47 11.38 19.16
C ALA A 92 8.82 10.88 20.46
N VAL A 93 7.73 10.12 20.38
CA VAL A 93 7.10 9.47 21.54
C VAL A 93 8.07 8.51 22.22
N VAL A 94 8.81 7.67 21.47
CA VAL A 94 9.81 6.77 22.04
C VAL A 94 10.86 7.55 22.80
N ARG A 95 11.47 8.57 22.18
CA ARG A 95 12.49 9.41 22.84
C ARG A 95 11.98 10.07 24.11
N ALA A 96 10.80 10.71 24.05
CA ALA A 96 10.21 11.37 25.21
C ALA A 96 9.91 10.39 26.36
N THR A 97 9.46 9.17 26.03
CA THR A 97 9.21 8.14 27.05
C THR A 97 10.49 7.54 27.63
N GLU A 98 11.56 7.42 26.85
CA GLU A 98 12.89 7.04 27.34
C GLU A 98 13.46 8.09 28.29
N GLU A 99 13.39 9.36 27.92
CA GLU A 99 13.84 10.48 28.76
C GLU A 99 13.07 10.56 30.08
N ALA A 100 11.73 10.51 30.02
CA ALA A 100 10.90 10.51 31.22
C ALA A 100 11.20 9.31 32.12
N THR A 101 11.48 8.14 31.53
CA THR A 101 11.86 6.94 32.29
C THR A 101 13.22 7.11 32.94
N GLY A 102 14.19 7.72 32.26
CA GLY A 102 15.48 8.11 32.84
C GLY A 102 15.31 8.96 34.09
N VAL A 103 14.50 10.03 34.02
CA VAL A 103 14.20 10.88 35.18
C VAL A 103 13.55 10.11 36.34
N ILE A 104 12.64 9.17 36.04
CA ILE A 104 12.01 8.33 37.06
C ILE A 104 13.03 7.41 37.74
N LEU A 105 13.96 6.84 36.97
CA LEU A 105 15.01 5.96 37.47
C LEU A 105 16.03 6.73 38.31
N ASP A 106 16.43 7.92 37.87
CA ASP A 106 17.33 8.80 38.63
C ASP A 106 16.69 9.21 39.97
N ALA A 107 15.40 9.57 39.95
CA ALA A 107 14.65 9.87 41.17
C ALA A 107 14.53 8.64 42.10
N ALA A 108 14.39 7.43 41.54
CA ALA A 108 14.42 6.20 42.32
C ALA A 108 15.80 5.98 42.96
N GLU A 109 16.89 6.26 42.26
CA GLU A 109 18.25 6.18 42.81
C GLU A 109 18.46 7.18 43.96
N GLU A 110 17.95 8.40 43.85
CA GLU A 110 17.96 9.38 44.95
C GLU A 110 17.19 8.87 46.18
N LEU A 111 16.02 8.23 45.97
CA LEU A 111 15.24 7.64 47.05
C LEU A 111 15.97 6.48 47.74
N ASP A 112 16.71 5.66 46.98
CA ASP A 112 17.51 4.55 47.54
C ASP A 112 18.66 5.09 48.40
N ASN A 113 19.39 6.08 47.89
CA ASN A 113 20.46 6.76 48.64
C ASN A 113 19.93 7.40 49.95
N LEU A 114 18.73 7.98 49.91
CA LEU A 114 18.08 8.51 51.10
C LEU A 114 17.72 7.39 52.08
N ALA A 115 17.19 6.26 51.59
CA ALA A 115 16.86 5.11 52.43
C ALA A 115 18.10 4.55 53.14
N ASP A 116 19.25 4.49 52.46
CA ASP A 116 20.53 4.04 53.03
C ASP A 116 21.05 4.95 54.15
N SER A 117 20.69 6.24 54.11
CA SER A 117 21.01 7.19 55.17
C SER A 117 20.07 7.13 56.38
N MET A 118 19.01 6.32 56.32
CA MET A 118 17.98 6.18 57.34
C MET A 118 18.06 4.80 58.04
N GLU A 119 17.57 4.73 59.27
CA GLU A 119 17.45 3.46 60.01
C GLU A 119 15.99 3.14 60.35
N GLY A 120 15.71 1.85 60.56
CA GLY A 120 14.42 1.36 61.04
C GLY A 120 13.40 1.05 59.93
N ALA A 121 12.15 0.82 60.33
CA ALA A 121 11.11 0.31 59.44
C ALA A 121 10.76 1.24 58.26
N ALA A 122 11.03 2.54 58.38
CA ALA A 122 10.81 3.50 57.31
C ALA A 122 11.82 3.33 56.16
N ALA A 123 13.09 3.08 56.47
CA ALA A 123 14.16 2.86 55.48
C ALA A 123 13.87 1.59 54.64
N ILE A 124 13.52 0.49 55.31
CA ILE A 124 13.15 -0.78 54.67
C ILE A 124 11.97 -0.57 53.71
N LYS A 125 10.94 0.15 54.17
CA LYS A 125 9.76 0.40 53.33
C LYS A 125 10.07 1.30 52.14
N LEU A 126 11.02 2.22 52.28
CA LEU A 126 11.46 3.08 51.17
C LEU A 126 12.21 2.26 50.12
N GLN A 127 13.19 1.43 50.52
CA GLN A 127 13.87 0.47 49.62
C GLN A 127 12.90 -0.46 48.89
N GLU A 128 11.88 -0.98 49.58
CA GLU A 128 10.83 -1.81 48.95
C GLU A 128 10.03 -1.05 47.88
N ILE A 129 9.75 0.24 48.10
CA ILE A 129 9.05 1.09 47.13
C ILE A 129 9.95 1.39 45.94
N THR A 130 11.21 1.76 46.20
CA THR A 130 12.20 2.04 45.15
C THR A 130 12.43 0.81 44.26
N THR A 131 12.55 -0.37 44.85
CA THR A 131 12.65 -1.64 44.11
C THR A 131 11.46 -1.86 43.16
N LYS A 132 10.24 -1.55 43.61
CA LYS A 132 9.04 -1.64 42.75
C LYS A 132 9.06 -0.65 41.59
N ILE A 133 9.64 0.54 41.77
CA ILE A 133 9.78 1.53 40.69
C ILE A 133 10.74 0.99 39.62
N TYR A 134 11.88 0.40 40.01
CA TYR A 134 12.79 -0.25 39.07
C TYR A 134 12.12 -1.38 38.29
N GLU A 135 11.40 -2.27 38.98
CA GLU A 135 10.68 -3.38 38.34
C GLU A 135 9.59 -2.90 37.36
N ALA A 136 8.84 -1.85 37.73
CA ALA A 136 7.79 -1.29 36.89
C ALA A 136 8.36 -0.59 35.64
N SER A 137 9.51 0.07 35.77
CA SER A 137 10.17 0.79 34.66
C SER A 137 10.70 -0.17 33.59
N ASN A 138 10.93 -1.44 33.92
CA ASN A 138 11.33 -2.49 32.96
C ASN A 138 10.26 -2.79 31.90
N PHE A 139 9.00 -2.39 32.10
CA PHE A 139 7.93 -2.57 31.11
C PHE A 139 8.04 -1.62 29.90
N GLN A 140 8.84 -0.55 30.02
CA GLN A 140 9.05 0.44 28.97
C GLN A 140 9.76 -0.16 27.74
N ASP A 141 10.70 -1.09 27.93
CA ASP A 141 11.41 -1.79 26.85
C ASP A 141 10.43 -2.51 25.89
N ILE A 142 9.38 -3.16 26.42
CA ILE A 142 8.35 -3.81 25.61
C ILE A 142 7.54 -2.79 24.79
N THR A 143 7.30 -1.59 25.33
CA THR A 143 6.58 -0.54 24.63
C THR A 143 7.42 0.04 23.49
N GLY A 144 8.70 0.35 23.75
CA GLY A 144 9.64 0.78 22.71
C GLY A 144 9.78 -0.24 21.58
N GLN A 145 9.93 -1.53 21.91
CA GLN A 145 9.98 -2.60 20.91
C GLN A 145 8.69 -2.72 20.08
N ARG A 146 7.51 -2.51 20.70
CA ARG A 146 6.23 -2.53 19.98
C ARG A 146 6.09 -1.34 19.04
N ILE A 147 6.48 -0.14 19.47
CA ILE A 147 6.46 1.05 18.60
C ILE A 147 7.41 0.86 17.42
N THR A 148 8.64 0.38 17.64
CA THR A 148 9.58 0.05 16.57
C THR A 148 9.01 -0.95 15.56
N LYS A 149 8.19 -1.92 16.00
CA LYS A 149 7.48 -2.83 15.08
C LYS A 149 6.41 -2.11 14.27
N VAL A 150 5.67 -1.17 14.86
CA VAL A 150 4.68 -0.36 14.16
C VAL A 150 5.36 0.52 13.10
N VAL A 151 6.46 1.20 13.43
CA VAL A 151 7.25 2.00 12.49
C VAL A 151 7.71 1.15 11.30
N LYS A 152 8.24 -0.06 11.56
CA LYS A 152 8.61 -0.99 10.48
C LYS A 152 7.43 -1.41 9.60
N ALA A 153 6.26 -1.63 10.18
CA ALA A 153 5.06 -1.97 9.44
C ALA A 153 4.58 -0.79 8.55
N LEU A 154 4.67 0.44 9.06
CA LEU A 154 4.38 1.64 8.27
C LEU A 154 5.33 1.75 7.05
N GLY A 155 6.63 1.51 7.22
CA GLY A 155 7.57 1.49 6.09
C GLY A 155 7.29 0.38 5.06
N GLN A 156 6.74 -0.76 5.48
CA GLN A 156 6.29 -1.81 4.56
C GLN A 156 5.04 -1.39 3.78
N ILE A 157 4.11 -0.66 4.42
CA ILE A 157 2.94 -0.09 3.76
C ILE A 157 3.41 0.94 2.71
N GLU A 158 4.33 1.84 3.07
CA GLU A 158 4.90 2.83 2.15
C GLU A 158 5.50 2.15 0.90
N SER A 159 6.34 1.12 1.10
CA SER A 159 6.95 0.37 0.01
C SER A 159 5.92 -0.28 -0.91
N THR A 160 4.82 -0.78 -0.33
CA THR A 160 3.73 -1.41 -1.08
C THR A 160 2.96 -0.38 -1.90
N VAL A 161 2.68 0.78 -1.31
CA VAL A 161 2.02 1.91 -1.99
C VAL A 161 2.84 2.41 -3.17
N ILE A 162 4.16 2.58 -2.99
CA ILE A 162 5.08 2.96 -4.08
C ILE A 162 5.10 1.90 -5.20
N ALA A 163 5.09 0.62 -4.84
CA ALA A 163 5.05 -0.47 -5.81
C ALA A 163 3.73 -0.47 -6.62
N MET A 164 2.60 -0.21 -5.98
CA MET A 164 1.30 -0.07 -6.64
C MET A 164 1.30 1.10 -7.64
N LEU A 165 1.82 2.27 -7.24
CA LEU A 165 1.94 3.43 -8.11
C LEU A 165 2.77 3.14 -9.37
N LYS A 166 3.91 2.47 -9.19
CA LYS A 166 4.78 2.07 -10.30
C LYS A 166 4.11 1.07 -11.25
N ALA A 167 3.34 0.12 -10.72
CA ALA A 167 2.63 -0.87 -11.52
C ALA A 167 1.54 -0.26 -12.41
N VAL A 168 0.94 0.85 -11.97
CA VAL A 168 -0.11 1.59 -12.70
C VAL A 168 0.46 2.57 -13.75
N GLY A 169 1.79 2.64 -13.84
CA GLY A 169 2.49 3.51 -14.78
C GLY A 169 2.41 5.00 -14.40
N HIS A 170 2.25 5.30 -13.11
CA HIS A 170 2.46 6.65 -12.59
C HIS A 170 3.97 6.83 -12.38
N ASP A 171 4.60 7.73 -13.14
CA ASP A 171 5.99 8.11 -12.91
C ASP A 171 6.04 8.94 -11.62
N VAL A 172 6.37 8.26 -10.53
CA VAL A 172 6.54 8.86 -9.19
C VAL A 172 7.63 9.95 -9.21
N GLU A 173 8.48 10.01 -10.25
CA GLU A 173 9.56 10.98 -10.40
C GLU A 173 9.11 12.39 -10.81
N ALA A 174 7.87 12.61 -11.30
CA ALA A 174 7.48 13.91 -11.90
C ALA A 174 6.53 14.79 -11.07
N SER A 175 5.80 14.26 -10.08
CA SER A 175 4.92 15.09 -9.22
C SER A 175 5.66 15.78 -8.07
N VAL A 176 6.99 15.62 -8.01
CA VAL A 176 7.87 15.87 -6.86
C VAL A 176 8.09 17.37 -6.58
N LEU A 177 7.68 18.30 -7.46
CA LEU A 177 8.11 19.71 -7.36
C LEU A 177 7.01 20.79 -7.40
N SER A 178 5.72 20.45 -7.53
CA SER A 178 4.76 21.45 -8.05
C SER A 178 3.47 21.66 -7.28
N GLN A 179 3.23 21.03 -6.12
CA GLN A 179 2.06 21.38 -5.29
C GLN A 179 2.49 22.20 -4.06
N PRO A 180 1.94 23.41 -3.87
CA PRO A 180 2.13 24.15 -2.62
C PRO A 180 1.67 23.27 -1.47
N ARG A 181 2.60 22.96 -0.57
CA ARG A 181 2.34 22.30 0.70
C ARG A 181 1.26 23.09 1.44
N GLU A 182 0.09 22.51 1.66
CA GLU A 182 -0.71 22.94 2.81
C GLU A 182 0.02 22.40 4.04
N ILE A 183 0.93 23.23 4.56
CA ILE A 183 1.45 23.09 5.91
C ILE A 183 0.21 23.22 6.79
N ARG A 184 -0.31 22.10 7.31
CA ARG A 184 -1.20 22.18 8.47
C ARG A 184 -0.38 22.88 9.55
N SER A 185 -0.86 24.03 10.00
CA SER A 185 -0.16 24.82 11.01
C SER A 185 -0.07 24.01 12.29
N ASP A 186 1.07 24.11 12.98
CA ASP A 186 1.35 23.52 14.30
C ASP A 186 0.24 23.76 15.33
N GLU A 187 -0.62 24.76 15.10
CA GLU A 187 -1.86 25.05 15.85
C GLU A 187 -2.82 23.84 15.96
N ASP A 188 -2.81 22.90 15.02
CA ASP A 188 -3.63 21.67 15.07
C ASP A 188 -2.96 20.53 15.87
N LEU A 189 -1.66 20.63 16.19
CA LEU A 189 -0.87 19.65 16.94
C LEU A 189 -0.64 20.07 18.41
N MET A 190 -1.43 21.02 18.92
CA MET A 190 -1.26 21.69 20.22
C MET A 190 -1.45 20.82 21.48
N ASN A 191 -1.46 19.49 21.37
CA ASN A 191 -1.58 18.59 22.53
C ASN A 191 -0.58 17.43 22.54
N GLY A 192 0.46 17.46 21.70
CA GLY A 192 1.55 16.49 21.70
C GLY A 192 2.84 17.03 22.34
N PRO A 193 3.74 16.15 22.82
CA PRO A 193 5.10 16.58 23.19
C PRO A 193 5.78 17.26 22.00
N GLN A 194 6.26 18.48 22.20
CA GLN A 194 6.87 19.31 21.15
C GLN A 194 8.23 18.74 20.76
N LEU A 195 8.55 18.80 19.46
CA LEU A 195 9.89 18.45 18.97
C LEU A 195 10.93 19.40 19.62
N PRO A 196 12.13 18.92 19.97
CA PRO A 196 13.14 19.73 20.70
C PRO A 196 13.52 21.04 20.01
N GLU A 197 13.43 21.08 18.68
CA GLU A 197 13.74 22.26 17.86
C GLU A 197 12.64 23.34 17.87
N GLN A 198 11.45 22.98 18.39
CA GLN A 198 10.25 23.83 18.47
C GLN A 198 9.73 23.96 19.91
N ALA A 199 10.43 23.37 20.88
CA ALA A 199 10.06 23.44 22.29
C ALA A 199 10.26 24.87 22.80
N VAL A 200 9.23 25.42 23.43
CA VAL A 200 9.30 26.72 24.11
C VAL A 200 10.39 26.64 25.19
N THR A 201 11.38 27.51 25.13
CA THR A 201 12.50 27.47 26.07
C THR A 201 12.09 28.09 27.41
N GLN A 202 12.77 27.72 28.50
CA GLN A 202 12.50 28.30 29.82
C GLN A 202 12.67 29.83 29.81
N ASP A 203 13.61 30.35 29.01
CA ASP A 203 13.82 31.79 28.83
C ASP A 203 12.60 32.47 28.17
N ASP A 204 11.88 31.78 27.27
CA ASP A 204 10.65 32.29 26.65
C ASP A 204 9.46 32.29 27.61
N ILE A 205 9.44 31.33 28.54
CA ILE A 205 8.42 31.25 29.59
C ILE A 205 8.62 32.38 30.60
N ASP A 206 9.86 32.61 31.03
CA ASP A 206 10.18 33.65 32.01
C ASP A 206 9.87 35.05 31.46
N ALA A 207 10.09 35.28 30.16
CA ALA A 207 9.73 36.53 29.47
C ALA A 207 8.21 36.82 29.40
N LEU A 208 7.35 35.82 29.64
CA LEU A 208 5.89 35.99 29.64
C LEU A 208 5.34 36.48 30.99
N PHE A 209 6.12 36.34 32.07
CA PHE A 209 5.72 36.64 33.44
C PHE A 209 6.43 37.85 34.07
N ASP A 210 7.33 38.51 33.32
CA ASP A 210 7.98 39.80 33.63
C ASP A 210 7.33 40.98 32.87
#